data_AF-A0A1H0KP99-F1
#
_entry.id   AF-A0A1H0KP99-F1
#
_cell.length_a   1.000
_cell.length_b   1.000
_cell.length_c   1.000
_cell.angle_alpha   90.00
_cell.angle_beta   90.00
_cell.angle_gamma   90.00
#
_symmetry.space_group_name_H-M   'P 1'
#
loop_
_entity.id
_entity.type
_entity.pdbx_description
1 polymer ?
#
loop_
_entity_poly.entity_id
_entity_poly.type
_entity_poly.pdbx_seq_one_letter_code
_entity_poly.pdbx_strand_id
1 'polypeptide(L)'
;MATKTTQAPATAQLLVSISDLSMLNDIKKAISMLKGVTTVKKQKQKEFDITKTKGFQEALDDVKHGRVYHAESVDDMFKQILGEEAFNKIRRSNV
;
A
#
# COMPACT_ATOMS: atom_id res chain seq x y z
N MET A 1 -18.44 -39.77 -20.70
CA MET A 1 -18.15 -38.60 -21.54
C MET A 1 -17.14 -37.73 -20.82
N ALA A 2 -15.89 -37.72 -21.26
CA ALA A 2 -14.81 -36.98 -20.60
C ALA A 2 -14.63 -35.62 -21.29
N THR A 3 -14.95 -34.55 -20.58
CA THR A 3 -14.70 -33.17 -20.99
C THR A 3 -13.20 -32.89 -20.87
N LYS A 4 -12.51 -32.77 -22.02
CA LYS A 4 -11.17 -32.19 -22.08
C LYS A 4 -11.28 -30.72 -21.65
N THR A 5 -10.92 -30.45 -20.40
CA THR A 5 -10.70 -29.07 -19.93
C THR A 5 -9.33 -28.64 -20.42
N THR A 6 -9.31 -27.72 -21.37
CA THR A 6 -8.14 -26.98 -21.85
C THR A 6 -7.46 -26.30 -20.66
N GLN A 7 -6.34 -26.86 -20.19
CA GLN A 7 -5.45 -26.22 -19.23
C GLN A 7 -4.76 -25.04 -19.90
N ALA A 8 -4.98 -23.83 -19.37
CA ALA A 8 -4.12 -22.69 -19.62
C ALA A 8 -2.68 -23.02 -19.15
N PRO A 9 -1.63 -22.59 -19.87
CA PRO A 9 -0.26 -22.95 -19.55
C PRO A 9 0.12 -22.45 -18.16
N ALA A 10 0.46 -23.36 -17.25
CA ALA A 10 0.96 -23.03 -15.92
C ALA A 10 2.32 -22.33 -16.06
N THR A 11 2.36 -21.01 -15.85
CA THR A 11 3.59 -20.22 -15.90
C THR A 11 4.28 -20.28 -14.53
N ALA A 12 5.43 -20.96 -14.43
CA ALA A 12 6.29 -20.92 -13.25
C ALA A 12 7.07 -19.60 -13.18
N GLN A 13 7.26 -19.06 -11.97
CA GLN A 13 8.00 -17.81 -11.73
C GLN A 13 9.31 -18.11 -11.00
N LEU A 14 10.43 -17.54 -11.47
CA LEU A 14 11.76 -17.66 -10.87
C LEU A 14 12.25 -16.28 -10.40
N LEU A 15 12.59 -16.15 -9.12
CA LEU A 15 13.15 -14.92 -8.55
C LEU A 15 14.67 -15.05 -8.46
N VAL A 16 15.39 -14.09 -9.05
CA VAL A 16 16.86 -14.08 -9.09
C VAL A 16 17.37 -12.79 -8.46
N SER A 17 18.12 -12.92 -7.35
CA SER A 17 18.82 -11.81 -6.71
C SER A 17 20.23 -11.71 -7.27
N ILE A 18 20.59 -10.55 -7.81
CA ILE A 18 21.90 -10.31 -8.46
C ILE A 18 22.60 -9.19 -7.70
N SER A 19 23.80 -9.45 -7.19
CA SER A 19 24.58 -8.46 -6.44
C SER A 19 25.30 -7.44 -7.34
N ASP A 20 25.68 -7.84 -8.56
CA ASP A 20 26.31 -6.96 -9.54
C ASP A 20 25.31 -6.46 -10.59
N LEU A 21 25.01 -5.17 -10.54
CA LEU A 21 24.09 -4.50 -11.47
C LEU A 21 24.57 -4.52 -12.92
N SER A 22 25.87 -4.68 -13.15
CA SER A 22 26.47 -4.74 -14.50
C SER A 22 26.01 -5.99 -15.25
N MET A 23 25.79 -7.10 -14.53
CA MET A 23 25.40 -8.40 -15.10
C MET A 23 23.91 -8.49 -15.46
N LEU A 24 23.06 -7.54 -15.02
CA LEU A 24 21.61 -7.57 -15.25
C LEU A 24 21.24 -7.66 -16.73
N ASN A 25 22.00 -7.01 -17.60
CA ASN A 25 21.70 -6.99 -19.03
C ASN A 25 22.10 -8.30 -19.70
N ASP A 26 23.23 -8.89 -19.31
CA ASP A 26 23.70 -10.16 -19.85
C ASP A 26 22.84 -11.32 -19.36
N ILE A 27 22.44 -11.31 -18.08
CA ILE A 27 21.50 -12.29 -17.53
C ILE A 27 20.12 -12.16 -18.20
N LYS A 28 19.63 -10.93 -18.43
CA LYS A 28 18.38 -10.71 -19.17
C LYS A 28 18.46 -11.28 -20.59
N LYS A 29 19.58 -11.09 -21.28
CA LYS A 29 19.80 -11.66 -22.62
C LYS A 29 19.83 -13.20 -22.57
N ALA A 30 20.61 -13.78 -21.66
CA ALA A 30 20.72 -15.24 -21.51
C ALA A 30 19.35 -15.88 -21.24
N ILE A 31 18.56 -15.33 -20.31
CA ILE A 31 17.22 -15.82 -20.00
C ILE A 31 16.29 -15.71 -21.22
N SER A 32 16.40 -14.62 -22.01
CA SER A 32 15.59 -14.46 -23.23
C SER A 32 15.93 -15.45 -24.34
N MET A 33 17.14 -16.01 -24.35
CA MET A 33 17.58 -17.00 -25.33
C MET A 33 17.09 -18.42 -25.03
N LEU A 34 16.61 -18.68 -23.81
CA LEU A 34 16.10 -19.99 -23.41
C LEU A 34 14.72 -20.24 -24.05
N LYS A 35 14.60 -21.36 -24.78
CA LYS A 35 13.31 -21.81 -25.34
C LYS A 35 12.33 -22.13 -24.20
N GLY A 36 11.20 -21.42 -24.16
CA GLY A 36 10.15 -21.60 -23.15
C GLY A 36 9.98 -20.41 -22.20
N VAL A 37 10.89 -19.44 -22.20
CA VAL A 37 10.72 -18.22 -21.41
C VAL A 37 9.85 -17.23 -22.18
N THR A 38 8.63 -17.00 -21.67
CA THR A 38 7.64 -16.14 -22.33
C THR A 38 7.78 -14.66 -21.95
N THR A 39 8.33 -14.33 -20.78
CA THR A 39 8.44 -12.94 -20.32
C THR A 39 9.56 -12.76 -19.30
N VAL A 40 10.43 -11.77 -19.55
CA VAL A 40 11.48 -11.33 -18.60
C VAL A 40 11.18 -9.89 -18.16
N LYS A 41 10.66 -9.72 -16.95
CA LYS A 41 10.40 -8.40 -16.36
C LYS A 41 11.47 -8.10 -15.32
N LYS A 42 12.11 -6.93 -15.44
CA LYS A 42 12.87 -6.37 -14.31
C LYS A 42 11.83 -5.95 -13.27
N GLN A 43 11.87 -6.55 -12.09
CA GLN A 43 11.07 -6.07 -10.98
C GLN A 43 11.61 -4.69 -10.61
N LYS A 44 10.96 -3.62 -11.06
CA LYS A 44 11.23 -2.29 -10.52
C LYS A 44 10.92 -2.40 -9.03
N GLN A 45 11.94 -2.21 -8.21
CA GLN A 45 11.75 -1.99 -6.79
C GLN A 45 10.75 -0.83 -6.70
N LYS A 46 9.57 -1.09 -6.12
CA LYS A 46 8.59 -0.05 -5.89
C LYS A 46 9.29 0.90 -4.93
N GLU A 47 9.78 2.01 -5.45
CA GLU A 47 10.26 3.11 -4.62
C GLU A 47 9.06 3.46 -3.73
N PHE A 48 9.16 3.11 -2.44
CA PHE A 48 8.06 3.25 -1.50
C PHE A 48 8.01 4.71 -1.09
N ASP A 49 7.66 5.55 -2.06
CA ASP A 49 7.45 6.97 -1.84
C ASP A 49 6.11 7.14 -1.16
N ILE A 50 6.15 7.41 0.15
CA ILE A 50 4.96 7.61 0.97
C ILE A 50 4.07 8.72 0.39
N THR A 51 4.65 9.72 -0.30
CA THR A 51 3.91 10.83 -0.89
C THR A 51 3.17 10.44 -2.17
N LYS A 52 3.50 9.29 -2.77
CA LYS A 52 2.80 8.73 -3.94
C LYS A 52 1.77 7.66 -3.57
N THR A 53 1.55 7.44 -2.27
CA THR A 53 0.55 6.48 -1.82
C THR A 53 -0.86 7.05 -1.93
N LYS A 54 -1.84 6.18 -2.17
CA LYS A 54 -3.26 6.55 -2.19
C LYS A 54 -3.69 7.23 -0.88
N GLY A 55 -3.22 6.72 0.25
CA GLY A 55 -3.54 7.27 1.58
C GLY A 55 -2.97 8.68 1.79
N PHE A 56 -1.80 9.00 1.25
CA PHE A 56 -1.27 10.36 1.31
C PHE A 56 -2.11 11.36 0.50
N GLN A 57 -2.56 10.95 -0.69
CA GLN A 57 -3.45 11.78 -1.51
C GLN A 57 -4.80 12.01 -0.83
N GLU A 58 -5.37 10.97 -0.21
CA GLU A 58 -6.62 11.06 0.55
C GLU A 58 -6.48 12.01 1.75
N ALA A 59 -5.37 11.92 2.49
CA ALA A 59 -5.10 12.83 3.60
C ALA A 59 -4.99 14.31 3.16
N LEU A 60 -4.33 14.58 2.02
CA LEU A 60 -4.27 15.93 1.45
C LEU A 60 -5.65 16.44 1.04
N ASP A 61 -6.49 15.57 0.48
CA ASP A 61 -7.85 15.95 0.12
C ASP A 61 -8.70 16.18 1.37
N ASP A 62 -8.55 15.43 2.45
CA ASP A 62 -9.22 15.70 3.72
C ASP A 62 -8.85 17.06 4.31
N VAL A 63 -7.56 17.44 4.25
CA VAL A 63 -7.09 18.78 4.62
C VAL A 63 -7.73 19.86 3.75
N LYS A 64 -7.76 19.68 2.42
CA LYS A 64 -8.37 20.66 1.50
C LYS A 64 -9.86 20.84 1.71
N HIS A 65 -10.57 19.76 2.00
CA HIS A 65 -12.02 19.78 2.20
C HIS A 65 -12.41 20.15 3.64
N GLY A 66 -11.44 20.49 4.50
CA GLY A 66 -11.70 20.85 5.89
C GLY A 66 -12.29 19.70 6.72
N ARG A 67 -12.15 18.45 6.26
CA ARG A 67 -12.56 17.24 7.01
C ARG A 67 -11.50 16.84 8.03
N VAL A 68 -10.88 17.85 8.65
CA VAL A 68 -9.82 17.70 9.63
C VAL A 68 -10.36 18.11 10.98
N TYR A 69 -10.29 17.19 11.92
CA TYR A 69 -10.66 17.42 13.30
C TYR A 69 -9.41 17.82 14.08
N HIS A 70 -9.46 18.95 14.78
CA HIS A 70 -8.35 19.45 15.59
C HIS A 70 -8.82 19.63 17.04
N ALA A 71 -8.09 19.04 17.97
CA ALA A 71 -8.27 19.26 19.39
C ALA A 71 -6.89 19.36 20.05
N GLU A 72 -6.72 20.34 20.95
CA GLU A 72 -5.44 20.59 21.61
C GLU A 72 -5.17 19.60 22.76
N SER A 73 -6.23 18.98 23.28
CA SER A 73 -6.15 17.99 24.35
C SER A 73 -7.29 16.97 24.26
N VAL A 74 -7.15 15.86 24.99
CA VAL A 74 -8.22 14.85 25.10
C VAL A 74 -9.48 15.45 25.73
N ASP A 75 -9.33 16.31 26.75
CA ASP A 75 -10.44 17.03 27.38
C ASP A 75 -11.16 17.95 26.38
N ASP A 76 -10.40 18.66 25.54
CA ASP A 76 -10.93 19.53 24.48
C ASP A 76 -11.67 18.70 23.41
N MET A 77 -11.13 17.54 23.03
CA MET A 77 -11.81 16.62 22.11
C MET A 77 -13.17 16.16 22.66
N PHE A 78 -13.22 15.75 23.93
CA PHE A 78 -14.49 15.33 24.54
C PHE A 78 -15.48 16.49 24.68
N LYS A 79 -15.00 17.71 24.99
CA LYS A 79 -15.86 18.91 25.02
C LYS A 79 -16.45 19.23 23.64
N GLN A 80 -15.66 19.14 22.58
CA GLN A 80 -16.11 19.43 21.22
C GLN A 80 -17.10 18.38 20.68
N ILE A 81 -16.92 17.09 21.02
CA ILE A 81 -17.80 16.00 20.55
C ILE A 81 -19.09 15.91 21.37
N LEU A 82 -18.98 15.98 22.71
CA LEU A 82 -20.12 15.75 23.62
C LEU A 82 -20.85 17.04 24.00
N GLY A 83 -20.23 18.19 23.78
CA GLY A 83 -20.65 19.47 24.35
C GLY A 83 -20.20 19.64 25.81
N GLU A 84 -20.12 20.89 26.26
CA GLU A 84 -19.59 21.25 27.57
C GLU A 84 -20.43 20.69 28.73
N GLU A 85 -21.76 20.64 28.58
CA GLU A 85 -22.68 20.15 29.60
C GLU A 85 -22.55 18.64 29.85
N ALA A 86 -22.49 17.85 28.79
CA ALA A 86 -22.37 16.39 28.88
C ALA A 86 -20.99 15.97 29.42
N PHE A 87 -19.92 16.63 28.97
CA PHE A 87 -18.57 16.38 29.47
C PHE A 87 -18.44 16.68 30.98
N ASN A 88 -18.98 17.82 31.42
CA ASN A 88 -18.93 18.21 32.84
C ASN A 88 -19.73 17.25 33.74
N LYS A 89 -20.83 16.66 33.25
CA LYS A 89 -21.60 15.66 33.99
C LYS A 89 -20.81 14.35 34.19
N ILE A 90 -20.09 13.89 33.17
CA ILE A 90 -19.25 12.69 33.26
C ILE A 90 -18.08 12.93 34.22
N ARG A 91 -17.42 14.08 34.13
CA ARG A 91 -16.28 14.43 35.00
C ARG A 91 -16.71 14.54 36.48
N ARG A 92 -17.88 15.13 36.75
CA ARG A 92 -18.43 15.26 38.12
C ARG A 92 -18.96 13.95 38.71
N SER A 93 -19.29 12.97 37.86
CA SER A 93 -19.76 11.65 38.32
C SER A 93 -18.63 10.71 38.76
N ASN A 94 -17.38 11.03 38.40
CA ASN A 94 -16.19 10.21 38.69
C ASN A 94 -15.26 10.82 39.76
N VAL A 95 -15.70 11.88 40.44
CA VAL A 95 -15.07 12.49 41.64
C VAL A 95 -15.94 12.17 42.84
#